data_AF-A0A9Q9IJ35-F1
#
_entry.id   AF-A0A9Q9IJ35-F1
#
_cell.length_a   1.000
_cell.length_b   1.000
_cell.length_c   1.000
_cell.angle_alpha   90.00
_cell.angle_beta   90.00
_cell.angle_gamma   90.00
#
_symmetry.space_group_name_H-M   'P 1'
#
loop_
_entity.id
_entity.type
_entity.pdbx_description
1 polymer ?
#
loop_
_entity_poly.entity_id
_entity_poly.type
_entity_poly.pdbx_seq_one_letter_code
_entity_poly.pdbx_strand_id
1 'polypeptide(L)'
;MILLTRLNGPVFALNPDLVERADCTPDTVVTLVDGTKYLIAESLPELVELIRRYRAQVVVDAQQLVGQTPAERAETARERVNETNVVHLHRRER
;
A
#
# COMPACT_ATOMS: atom_id res chain seq x y z
N MET A 1 -2.62 0.52 1.99
CA MET A 1 -2.27 0.73 0.57
C MET A 1 -1.04 -0.10 0.24
N ILE A 2 -1.01 -0.71 -0.95
CA ILE A 2 0.17 -1.40 -1.50
C ILE A 2 0.76 -0.55 -2.62
N LEU A 3 2.07 -0.60 -2.82
CA LEU A 3 2.73 0.06 -3.94
C LEU A 3 2.87 -0.93 -5.09
N LEU A 4 2.49 -0.49 -6.29
CA LEU A 4 2.60 -1.24 -7.53
C LEU A 4 3.21 -0.35 -8.60
N THR A 5 3.79 -0.97 -9.62
CA THR A 5 4.41 -0.27 -10.74
C THR A 5 3.54 -0.46 -11.96
N ARG A 6 3.11 0.61 -12.62
CA ARG A 6 2.47 0.45 -13.93
C ARG A 6 3.48 -0.19 -14.89
N LEU A 7 3.05 -1.15 -15.72
CA LEU A 7 3.94 -1.96 -16.57
C LEU A 7 5.00 -1.15 -17.33
N ASN A 8 4.68 0.08 -17.75
CA ASN A 8 5.61 1.01 -18.41
C ASN A 8 5.50 2.43 -17.83
N GLY A 9 5.32 2.56 -16.52
CA GLY A 9 4.97 3.85 -15.93
C GLY A 9 5.42 4.03 -14.48
N PRO A 10 4.91 5.08 -13.82
CA PRO A 10 5.30 5.39 -12.46
C PRO A 10 4.74 4.37 -11.47
N VAL A 11 5.38 4.33 -10.31
CA VAL A 11 4.85 3.67 -9.12
C VAL A 11 3.58 4.40 -8.65
N PHE A 12 2.59 3.64 -8.21
CA PHE A 12 1.35 4.17 -7.65
C PHE A 12 0.92 3.34 -6.43
N ALA A 13 0.18 3.98 -5.53
CA ALA A 13 -0.44 3.32 -4.39
C ALA A 13 -1.84 2.81 -4.79
N LEU A 14 -2.12 1.54 -4.47
CA LEU A 14 -3.42 0.91 -4.69
C LEU A 14 -4.04 0.47 -3.37
N ASN A 15 -5.36 0.63 -3.26
CA ASN A 15 -6.12 -0.01 -2.19
C ASN A 15 -6.39 -1.47 -2.56
N PRO A 16 -5.78 -2.45 -1.87
CA PRO A 16 -5.96 -3.86 -2.20
C PRO A 16 -7.39 -4.36 -1.94
N ASP A 17 -8.17 -3.66 -1.11
CA ASP A 17 -9.56 -4.05 -0.81
C ASP A 17 -10.54 -3.67 -1.92
N LEU A 18 -10.11 -2.87 -2.90
CA LEU A 18 -10.90 -2.54 -4.10
C LEU A 18 -10.54 -3.41 -5.31
N VAL A 19 -9.59 -4.33 -5.16
CA VAL A 19 -9.25 -5.28 -6.21
C VAL A 19 -10.37 -6.31 -6.32
N GLU A 20 -11.04 -6.34 -7.46
CA GLU A 20 -12.07 -7.32 -7.75
C GLU A 20 -11.44 -8.63 -8.25
N ARG A 21 -10.51 -8.53 -9.19
CA ARG A 21 -9.77 -9.66 -9.76
C ARG A 21 -8.44 -9.24 -10.34
N ALA A 22 -7.54 -10.21 -10.51
CA ALA A 22 -6.31 -10.03 -11.26
C ALA A 22 -6.06 -11.24 -12.16
N ASP A 23 -5.71 -10.98 -13.41
CA ASP A 23 -5.51 -11.99 -14.46
C ASP A 23 -4.11 -11.78 -15.09
N CYS A 24 -3.50 -12.84 -15.63
CA CYS A 24 -2.19 -12.78 -16.29
C CYS A 24 -2.33 -13.13 -17.78
N THR A 25 -2.16 -12.14 -18.66
CA THR A 25 -2.28 -12.29 -20.12
C THR A 25 -1.52 -11.19 -20.89
N PRO A 26 -0.34 -11.46 -21.48
CA PRO A 26 0.82 -12.11 -20.84
C PRO A 26 1.31 -11.32 -19.60
N ASP A 27 0.88 -10.08 -19.46
CA ASP A 27 1.14 -9.19 -18.33
C ASP A 27 0.01 -9.28 -17.28
N THR A 28 0.29 -8.83 -16.05
CA THR A 28 -0.71 -8.82 -14.98
C THR A 28 -1.67 -7.64 -15.14
N VAL A 29 -2.97 -7.92 -15.23
CA VAL A 29 -4.05 -6.93 -15.26
C VAL A 29 -4.84 -7.00 -13.98
N VAL A 30 -4.89 -5.91 -13.23
CA VAL A 30 -5.72 -5.74 -12.04
C VAL A 30 -7.01 -5.03 -12.44
N THR A 31 -8.16 -5.65 -12.15
CA THR A 31 -9.48 -5.02 -12.32
C THR A 31 -10.02 -4.64 -10.94
N LEU A 32 -10.44 -3.39 -10.78
CA LEU A 32 -11.08 -2.89 -9.58
C LEU A 32 -12.60 -3.08 -9.64
N VAL A 33 -13.25 -2.98 -8.48
CA VAL A 33 -14.71 -3.12 -8.32
C VAL A 33 -15.56 -2.11 -9.11
N ASP A 34 -14.95 -1.01 -9.57
CA ASP A 34 -15.59 0.00 -10.43
C ASP A 34 -15.37 -0.28 -11.93
N GLY A 35 -14.70 -1.38 -12.28
CA GLY A 35 -14.32 -1.74 -13.64
C GLY A 35 -13.02 -1.12 -14.14
N THR A 36 -12.36 -0.24 -13.37
CA THR A 36 -11.06 0.34 -13.71
C THR A 36 -10.00 -0.75 -13.82
N LYS A 37 -9.13 -0.66 -14.82
CA LYS A 37 -8.07 -1.66 -15.08
C LYS A 37 -6.68 -1.03 -15.01
N TYR A 38 -5.75 -1.74 -14.37
CA TYR A 38 -4.34 -1.41 -14.33
C TYR A 38 -3.48 -2.55 -14.85
N LEU A 39 -2.59 -2.25 -15.79
CA LEU A 39 -1.49 -3.14 -16.14
C LEU A 39 -0.31 -2.83 -15.22
N ILE A 40 0.17 -3.85 -14.54
CA ILE A 40 1.24 -3.72 -13.55
C ILE A 40 2.46 -4.54 -13.96
N ALA A 41 3.64 -4.14 -13.49
CA ALA A 41 4.89 -4.85 -13.74
C ALA A 41 5.06 -6.07 -12.83
N GLU A 42 4.41 -6.06 -11.66
CA GLU A 42 4.44 -7.18 -10.74
C GLU A 42 3.68 -8.38 -11.30
N SER A 43 4.22 -9.58 -11.07
CA SER A 43 3.56 -10.82 -11.39
C SER A 43 2.34 -11.07 -10.50
N LEU A 44 1.42 -11.92 -10.97
CA LEU A 44 0.23 -12.30 -10.20
C LEU A 44 0.58 -12.86 -8.80
N PRO A 45 1.59 -13.76 -8.62
CA PRO A 45 1.99 -14.22 -7.30
C PRO A 45 2.54 -13.11 -6.39
N GLU A 46 3.32 -12.18 -6.93
CA GLU A 46 3.84 -11.04 -6.16
C GLU A 46 2.70 -10.14 -5.68
N LEU A 47 1.73 -9.83 -6.55
CA LEU A 47 0.53 -9.07 -6.18
C LEU A 47 -0.22 -9.75 -5.01
N VAL A 48 -0.43 -11.06 -5.09
CA VAL A 48 -1.10 -11.83 -4.03
C VAL A 48 -0.33 -11.71 -2.70
N GLU A 49 1.00 -11.85 -2.74
CA GLU A 49 1.81 -11.73 -1.52
C GLU A 49 1.79 -10.31 -0.95
N LEU A 50 1.83 -9.27 -1.80
CA LEU A 50 1.71 -7.88 -1.38
C LEU A 50 0.38 -7.63 -0.64
N ILE A 51 -0.74 -8.13 -1.18
CA ILE A 51 -2.06 -8.03 -0.57
C ILE A 51 -2.09 -8.78 0.76
N ARG A 52 -1.58 -10.02 0.79
CA ARG A 52 -1.58 -10.87 1.99
C ARG A 52 -0.76 -10.25 3.11
N ARG A 53 0.44 -9.75 2.78
CA ARG A 53 1.33 -9.04 3.71
C ARG A 53 0.68 -7.77 4.25
N TYR A 54 0.04 -6.97 3.40
CA TYR A 54 -0.70 -5.79 3.84
C TYR A 54 -1.77 -6.14 4.87
N ARG A 55 -2.61 -7.14 4.59
CA ARG A 55 -3.68 -7.57 5.51
C ARG A 55 -3.12 -8.12 6.82
N ALA A 56 -2.06 -8.92 6.76
CA ALA A 56 -1.38 -9.42 7.95
C ALA A 56 -0.81 -8.27 8.81
N GLN A 57 -0.17 -7.29 8.17
CA GLN A 57 0.41 -6.14 8.87
C GLN A 57 -0.66 -5.33 9.60
N VAL A 58 -1.82 -5.11 8.99
CA VAL A 58 -2.94 -4.41 9.64
C VAL A 58 -3.37 -5.12 10.93
N VAL A 59 -3.43 -6.46 10.93
CA VAL A 59 -3.78 -7.24 12.13
C VAL A 59 -2.69 -7.15 13.21
N VAL A 60 -1.42 -7.29 12.81
CA VAL A 60 -0.28 -7.19 13.72
C VAL A 60 -0.25 -5.81 14.39
N ASP A 61 -0.37 -4.75 13.60
CA ASP A 61 -0.37 -3.37 14.09
C ASP A 61 -1.54 -3.12 15.05
N ALA A 62 -2.73 -3.62 14.72
CA ALA A 62 -3.90 -3.50 15.59
C ALA A 62 -3.69 -4.20 16.94
N GLN A 63 -3.10 -5.39 16.96
CA GLN A 63 -2.80 -6.12 18.20
C GLN A 63 -1.78 -5.38 19.08
N GLN A 64 -0.73 -4.82 18.46
CA GLN A 64 0.28 -4.03 19.18
C GLN A 64 -0.33 -2.78 19.83
N LEU A 65 -1.25 -2.10 19.13
CA LEU A 65 -1.91 -0.90 19.66
C LEU A 65 -2.84 -1.19 20.85
N VAL A 66 -3.47 -2.38 20.89
CA VAL A 66 -4.34 -2.80 22.00
C VAL A 66 -3.53 -3.14 23.26
N GLY A 67 -2.33 -3.70 23.10
CA GLY A 67 -1.45 -4.10 24.21
C GLY A 67 -0.68 -2.96 24.88
N GLN A 68 -0.61 -1.78 24.25
CA GLN A 68 0.13 -0.63 24.79
C GLN A 68 -0.75 0.22 25.71
N THR A 69 -0.21 0.61 26.86
CA THR A 69 -0.78 1.67 27.70
C THR A 69 -0.77 3.01 26.95
N PRO A 70 -1.66 3.97 27.28
CA PRO A 70 -1.67 5.28 26.64
C PRO A 70 -0.32 6.02 26.69
N ALA A 71 0.51 5.73 27.69
CA ALA A 71 1.86 6.29 27.83
C ALA A 71 2.82 5.72 26.76
N GLU A 72 2.83 4.40 26.56
CA GLU A 72 3.68 3.73 25.56
C GLU A 72 3.29 4.12 24.13
N ARG A 73 1.99 4.31 23.86
CA ARG A 73 1.49 4.80 22.55
C ARG A 73 2.02 6.19 22.22
N ALA A 74 2.12 7.08 23.22
CA ALA A 74 2.63 8.44 23.03
C ALA A 74 4.14 8.46 22.75
N GLU A 75 4.90 7.52 23.34
CA GLU A 75 6.33 7.33 23.08
C GLU A 75 6.57 6.85 21.63
N THR A 76 5.92 5.75 21.21
CA THR A 76 6.09 5.18 19.86
C THR A 76 5.61 6.12 18.75
N ALA A 77 4.55 6.90 18.99
CA ALA A 77 4.08 7.90 18.03
C ALA A 77 5.09 9.03 17.81
N ARG A 78 5.81 9.45 18.86
CA ARG A 78 6.86 10.48 18.75
C ARG A 78 8.07 9.98 17.95
N GLU A 79 8.43 8.71 18.11
CA GLU A 79 9.55 8.09 17.37
C GLU A 79 9.24 7.99 15.86
N ARG A 80 8.04 7.51 15.48
CA ARG A 80 7.65 7.36 14.06
C ARG A 80 7.50 8.69 13.32
N VAL A 81 7.09 9.76 14.01
CA VAL A 81 6.99 11.10 13.42
C VAL A 81 8.37 11.68 13.10
N ASN A 82 9.40 11.31 13.86
CA ASN A 82 10.76 11.80 13.64
C ASN A 82 11.44 11.16 12.40
N GLU A 83 11.02 9.95 12.01
CA GLU A 83 11.49 9.26 10.80
C GLU A 83 10.77 9.72 9.53
N THR A 84 9.51 10.19 9.65
CA THR A 84 8.71 10.64 8.51
C THR A 84 8.95 12.13 8.25
N ASN A 85 10.20 12.49 7.94
CA ASN A 85 10.53 13.86 7.55
C ASN A 85 9.74 14.26 6.31
N VAL A 86 9.03 15.39 6.46
CA VAL A 86 8.10 16.00 5.52
C VAL A 86 8.72 16.16 4.13
N VAL A 87 8.12 15.52 3.11
CA VAL A 87 8.43 15.84 1.71
C VAL A 87 7.87 17.23 1.42
N HIS A 88 8.76 18.23 1.30
CA HIS A 88 8.39 19.55 0.82
C HIS A 88 7.88 19.45 -0.63
N LEU A 89 6.56 19.56 -0.80
CA LEU A 89 5.93 19.71 -2.10
C LEU A 89 6.34 21.06 -2.70
N HIS A 90 7.34 21.06 -3.58
CA HIS A 90 7.59 22.19 -4.46
C HIS A 90 6.42 22.30 -5.45
N ARG A 91 5.54 23.26 -5.20
CA ARG A 91 4.55 23.76 -6.16
C ARG A 91 5.32 24.34 -7.36
N ARG A 92 5.51 23.56 -8.41
CA ARG A 92 5.93 24.10 -9.71
C ARG A 92 4.73 24.79 -10.33
N GLU A 93 4.76 26.11 -10.29
CA GLU A 93 3.92 26.97 -11.14
C GLU A 93 4.41 26.84 -12.59
N ARG A 94 3.52 26.39 -13.48
CA ARG A 94 3.11 27.02 -14.75
C ARG A 94 2.35 26.02 -15.62
#